data_AF-A0A535PTF9-F1
#
_entry.id   AF-A0A535PTF9-F1
#
_cell.length_a   1.000
_cell.length_b   1.000
_cell.length_c   1.000
_cell.angle_alpha   90.00
_cell.angle_beta   90.00
_cell.angle_gamma   90.00
#
_symmetry.space_group_name_H-M   'P 1'
#
loop_
_entity.id
_entity.type
_entity.pdbx_description
1 polymer ?
#
loop_
_entity_poly.entity_id
_entity_poly.type
_entity_poly.pdbx_seq_one_letter_code
_entity_poly.pdbx_strand_id
1 'polypeptide(L)' 'MRSSSMAVALGVLGVVFIILAVLYALGVLQIFTSTTSGPHYKHAILLAVLAVASFVAASFARPKTA' A
#
# COMPACT_ATOMS: atom_id res chain seq x y z
N MET A 1 -12.71 11.90 -17.13
CA MET A 1 -11.87 12.54 -16.06
C MET A 1 -11.94 11.79 -14.73
N ARG A 2 -13.13 11.45 -14.19
CA ARG A 2 -13.31 10.82 -12.86
C ARG A 2 -12.71 9.41 -12.72
N SER A 3 -12.67 8.59 -13.78
CA SER A 3 -12.04 7.26 -13.74
C SER A 3 -10.51 7.35 -13.73
N SER A 4 -9.96 8.28 -14.52
CA SER A 4 -8.53 8.57 -14.59
C SER A 4 -7.97 9.00 -13.23
N SER A 5 -8.69 9.89 -12.52
CA SER A 5 -8.26 10.36 -11.20
C SER A 5 -8.28 9.26 -10.14
N MET A 6 -9.24 8.33 -10.20
CA MET A 6 -9.30 7.20 -9.26
C MET A 6 -8.20 6.17 -9.50
N ALA A 7 -7.88 5.85 -10.76
CA ALA A 7 -6.77 4.97 -11.08
C ALA A 7 -5.43 5.54 -10.57
N VAL A 8 -5.22 6.85 -10.73
CA VAL A 8 -4.02 7.53 -10.23
C VAL A 8 -3.99 7.52 -8.69
N ALA A 9 -5.10 7.85 -8.02
CA ALA A 9 -5.17 7.86 -6.57
C ALA A 9 -4.88 6.48 -5.96
N LEU A 10 -5.46 5.42 -6.53
CA LEU A 10 -5.21 4.04 -6.10
C LEU A 10 -3.77 3.60 -6.37
N GLY A 11 -3.18 4.02 -7.50
CA GLY A 11 -1.77 3.77 -7.78
C GLY A 11 -0.84 4.43 -6.76
N VAL A 12 -1.06 5.71 -6.45
CA VAL A 12 -0.29 6.45 -5.44
C VAL A 12 -0.47 5.80 -4.06
N LEU A 13 -1.69 5.42 -3.69
CA LEU A 13 -1.97 4.75 -2.42
C LEU A 13 -1.21 3.42 -2.30
N GLY A 14 -1.15 2.63 -3.39
CA GLY A 14 -0.37 1.40 -3.44
C GLY A 14 1.12 1.63 -3.18
N VAL A 15 1.70 2.70 -3.75
CA VAL A 15 3.10 3.09 -3.50
C VAL A 15 3.32 3.44 -2.02
N VAL A 16 2.41 4.20 -1.42
CA VAL A 16 2.48 4.53 0.02
C VAL A 16 2.48 3.28 0.88
N PHE A 17 1.61 2.31 0.58
CA PHE A 17 1.58 1.04 1.30
C PHE A 17 2.87 0.23 1.16
N ILE A 18 3.52 0.23 -0.01
CA ILE A 18 4.84 -0.39 -0.19
C ILE A 18 5.88 0.27 0.74
N ILE A 19 5.94 1.60 0.76
CA ILE A 19 6.88 2.34 1.60
C ILE A 19 6.67 1.98 3.07
N LEU A 20 5.42 2.01 3.54
CA LEU A 20 5.08 1.65 4.91
C LEU A 20 5.44 0.19 5.22
N ALA A 21 5.20 -0.74 4.30
CA ALA A 21 5.53 -2.15 4.48
C ALA A 21 7.03 -2.35 4.70
N VAL A 22 7.87 -1.67 3.90
CA VAL A 22 9.33 -1.70 4.05
C VAL A 22 9.75 -1.10 5.41
N LEU A 23 9.21 0.06 5.80
CA LEU A 23 9.54 0.68 7.07
C LEU A 23 9.17 -0.19 8.29
N TYR A 24 8.03 -0.90 8.24
CA TYR A 24 7.65 -1.87 9.28
C TYR A 24 8.51 -3.14 9.24
N ALA A 25 8.92 -3.61 8.06
CA ALA A 25 9.82 -4.76 7.93
C ALA A 25 11.22 -4.45 8.48
N LEU A 26 11.68 -3.21 8.30
CA LEU A 26 12.95 -2.72 8.86
C LEU A 26 12.83 -2.34 10.35
N GLY A 27 11.63 -2.33 10.93
CA GLY A 27 11.40 -1.95 12.33
C GLY A 27 11.60 -0.45 12.61
N VAL A 28 11.61 0.39 11.57
CA VAL A 28 11.72 1.85 11.68
C VAL A 28 10.42 2.46 12.21
N LEU A 29 9.28 1.85 11.88
CA LEU A 29 7.96 2.29 12.31
C LEU A 29 7.46 1.49 13.50
N GLN A 30 7.16 2.18 14.61
CA GLN A 30 6.69 1.60 15.87
C GLN A 30 5.28 2.09 16.26
N ILE A 31 4.57 2.68 15.30
CA ILE A 31 3.23 3.21 15.53
C ILE A 31 2.27 2.02 15.58
N PHE A 32 1.34 1.98 16.54
CA PHE A 32 0.38 0.87 16.72
C PHE A 32 1.02 -0.52 16.96
N THR A 33 2.28 -0.59 17.39
CA THR A 33 2.93 -1.87 17.75
C THR A 33 2.93 -2.07 19.26
N SER A 34 2.68 -3.29 19.72
CA SER A 34 2.73 -3.63 21.16
C SER A 34 4.16 -3.80 21.68
N THR A 35 5.12 -4.03 20.78
CA THR A 35 6.55 -4.10 21.06
C THR A 35 7.26 -2.89 20.45
N THR A 36 8.18 -2.30 21.22
CA THR A 36 8.93 -1.08 20.87
C THR A 36 10.32 -1.38 20.30
N SER A 37 10.55 -2.61 19.82
CA SER A 37 11.81 -2.95 19.15
C SER A 37 11.63 -4.10 18.17
N GLY A 38 12.35 -4.00 17.05
CA GLY A 38 12.50 -5.07 16.07
C GLY A 38 11.52 -4.99 14.88
N PRO A 39 11.72 -5.85 13.88
CA PRO A 39 10.85 -5.95 12.70
C PRO A 39 9.39 -6.30 13.03
N HIS A 40 8.45 -5.66 12.35
CA HIS A 40 7.01 -5.89 12.52
C HIS A 40 6.39 -6.51 11.26
N TYR A 41 6.78 -7.76 10.96
CA TYR A 41 6.38 -8.46 9.72
C TYR A 41 4.87 -8.60 9.54
N LYS A 42 4.09 -8.71 10.62
CA LYS A 42 2.61 -8.78 10.50
C LYS A 42 2.04 -7.54 9.83
N HIS A 43 2.48 -6.35 10.24
CA HIS A 43 2.06 -5.08 9.63
C HIS A 43 2.62 -4.94 8.22
N ALA A 44 3.88 -5.31 8.00
CA ALA A 44 4.51 -5.27 6.68
C ALA A 44 3.77 -6.15 5.65
N ILE A 45 3.42 -7.38 6.02
CA ILE A 45 2.67 -8.30 5.15
C ILE A 45 1.28 -7.74 4.86
N LEU A 46 0.57 -7.23 5.88
CA LEU A 46 -0.76 -6.65 5.71
C LEU A 46 -0.72 -5.47 4.71
N LEU A 47 0.24 -4.57 4.87
CA LEU A 47 0.44 -3.43 3.99
C LEU A 47 0.85 -3.85 2.58
N ALA A 48 1.69 -4.88 2.44
CA ALA A 48 2.04 -5.45 1.13
C ALA A 48 0.80 -6.00 0.41
N VAL A 49 -0.08 -6.71 1.11
CA VAL A 49 -1.36 -7.20 0.54
C VAL A 49 -2.24 -6.05 0.12
N LEU A 50 -2.37 -5.00 0.95
CA LEU A 50 -3.13 -3.80 0.60
C LEU A 50 -2.53 -3.08 -0.62
N ALA A 51 -1.21 -3.00 -0.73
CA ALA A 51 -0.55 -2.43 -1.90
C ALA A 51 -0.94 -3.16 -3.19
N VAL A 52 -0.88 -4.50 -3.17
CA VAL A 52 -1.30 -5.33 -4.30
C VAL A 52 -2.77 -5.08 -4.63
N ALA A 53 -3.65 -5.06 -3.63
CA ALA A 53 -5.06 -4.78 -3.82
C ALA A 53 -5.30 -3.38 -4.43
N SER A 54 -4.55 -2.37 -4.01
CA SER A 54 -4.62 -1.02 -4.58
C SER A 54 -4.18 -0.97 -6.04
N PHE A 55 -3.12 -1.68 -6.43
CA PHE A 55 -2.72 -1.76 -7.84
C PHE A 55 -3.71 -2.54 -8.70
N VAL A 56 -4.28 -3.62 -8.17
CA VAL A 56 -5.36 -4.36 -8.83
C VAL A 56 -6.58 -3.47 -9.03
N ALA A 57 -7.01 -2.75 -7.98
CA ALA A 57 -8.11 -1.79 -8.07
C ALA A 57 -7.81 -0.64 -9.05
N ALA A 58 -6.58 -0.11 -9.04
CA ALA A 58 -6.15 0.93 -9.98
C ALA A 58 -6.22 0.44 -11.43
N SER A 59 -5.88 -0.83 -11.67
CA SER A 59 -5.96 -1.47 -12.99
C SER A 59 -7.41 -1.59 -13.47
N PHE A 60 -8.35 -1.92 -12.58
CA PHE A 60 -9.78 -1.95 -12.90
C PHE A 60 -10.39 -0.56 -13.06
N ALA A 61 -9.92 0.44 -12.32
CA ALA A 61 -10.40 1.82 -12.42
C ALA A 61 -9.92 2.53 -13.70
N ARG A 62 -8.90 1.97 -14.38
CA ARG A 62 -8.36 2.54 -15.60
C ARG A 62 -9.40 2.44 -16.73
N PRO A 63 -9.75 3.54 -17.39
CA PRO A 63 -10.68 3.48 -18.52
C PRO A 63 -10.10 2.57 -19.62
N LYS A 64 -10.88 1.59 -20.08
CA LYS A 64 -10.54 0.79 -21.26
C LYS A 64 -10.48 1.73 -22.47
N THR A 65 -9.29 1.92 -23.02
CA THR A 65 -9.14 2.42 -24.38
C THR A 65 -9.65 1.34 -25.31
N ALA A 66 -10.80 1.59 -25.95
CA ALA A 66 -11.34 0.76 -27.02
C ALA A 66 -10.40 0.77 -28.23
#